data_AF-A0A969EN55-F1
#
_entry.id   AF-A0A969EN55-F1
#
_cell.length_a   1.000
_cell.length_b   1.000
_cell.length_c   1.000
_cell.angle_alpha   90.00
_cell.angle_beta   90.00
_cell.angle_gamma   90.00
#
_symmetry.space_group_name_H-M   'P 1'
#
loop_
_entity.id
_entity.type
_entity.pdbx_description
1 polymer ?
#
loop_
_entity_poly.entity_id
_entity_poly.type
_entity_poly.pdbx_seq_one_letter_code
_entity_poly.pdbx_strand_id
1 'polypeptide(L)'
;MINDPPFTDIDLLSCRNLLIYLGPHLQKKTFSVFHYALNPGGYLFLGPAENVSTHKELFDIVSARYRLCRSKETAVDQSSDRQPSPIPSTGKRSRSDLPATDTKQLGQITERILLDEFAPKYAVINETGDVQYLSSGVDRYLEYSPGNFSSHIVRIARRGLRAGLRAALNEANNARRRVITDALSIATDQGVQRVMVTIQPMPELGADAALHMVVFQDIGLPKRAGQSATEAGAN
;
A
#
# COMPACT_ATOMS: atom_id res chain seq x y z
N MET A 1 0.53 -3.93 -27.60
CA MET A 1 0.33 -2.48 -27.84
C MET A 1 -0.67 -1.97 -26.81
N ILE A 2 -0.53 -0.70 -26.41
CA ILE A 2 -1.04 -0.05 -25.18
C ILE A 2 0.00 -0.14 -24.05
N ASN A 3 0.84 0.90 -24.00
CA ASN A 3 1.91 1.11 -23.03
C ASN A 3 1.87 2.58 -22.60
N ASP A 4 0.66 3.10 -22.36
CA ASP A 4 0.46 4.45 -21.83
C ASP A 4 0.27 4.33 -20.30
N PRO A 5 1.04 5.07 -19.49
CA PRO A 5 0.84 5.15 -18.04
C PRO A 5 -0.60 5.61 -17.72
N PRO A 6 -1.23 5.15 -16.62
CA PRO A 6 -2.55 5.63 -16.29
C PRO A 6 -2.42 7.10 -15.83
N PHE A 7 -2.90 8.00 -16.68
CA PHE A 7 -3.02 9.46 -16.49
C PHE A 7 -1.75 10.29 -16.70
N THR A 8 -1.29 10.32 -17.95
CA THR A 8 -0.61 11.48 -18.54
C THR A 8 -1.67 12.45 -19.13
N ASP A 9 -1.29 13.69 -19.41
CA ASP A 9 -2.15 14.75 -19.98
C ASP A 9 -3.23 15.33 -19.05
N ILE A 10 -2.92 15.49 -17.76
CA ILE A 10 -3.86 16.10 -16.79
C ILE A 10 -3.70 17.63 -16.78
N ASP A 11 -4.80 18.39 -16.91
CA ASP A 11 -4.77 19.86 -16.79
C ASP A 11 -4.97 20.36 -15.36
N LEU A 12 -5.62 19.57 -14.49
CA LEU A 12 -5.87 19.90 -13.10
C LEU A 12 -5.74 18.66 -12.20
N LEU A 13 -4.83 18.73 -11.23
CA LEU A 13 -4.60 17.70 -10.23
C LEU A 13 -4.90 18.27 -8.84
N SER A 14 -5.74 17.61 -8.06
CA SER A 14 -5.99 17.98 -6.67
C SER A 14 -5.44 16.92 -5.71
N CYS A 15 -4.64 17.36 -4.75
CA CYS A 15 -4.13 16.52 -3.68
C CYS A 15 -4.46 17.20 -2.35
N ARG A 16 -5.35 16.59 -1.55
CA ARG A 16 -5.80 17.14 -0.27
C ARG A 16 -5.69 16.08 0.83
N ASN A 17 -5.18 16.49 1.99
CA ASN A 17 -5.05 15.67 3.20
C ASN A 17 -4.13 14.45 3.06
N LEU A 18 -3.38 14.31 1.97
CA LEU A 18 -2.50 13.16 1.75
C LEU A 18 -1.06 13.46 2.20
N LEU A 19 -0.55 14.64 1.86
CA LEU A 19 0.88 14.94 2.04
C LEU A 19 1.27 15.05 3.52
N ILE A 20 0.31 15.35 4.41
CA ILE A 20 0.53 15.44 5.86
C ILE A 20 0.87 14.09 6.51
N TYR A 21 0.55 12.97 5.86
CA TYR A 21 0.85 11.63 6.33
C TYR A 21 2.17 11.08 5.75
N LEU A 22 2.79 11.81 4.83
CA LEU A 22 4.01 11.39 4.14
C LEU A 22 5.24 12.06 4.75
N GLY A 23 6.30 11.26 4.96
CA GLY A 23 7.61 11.80 5.30
C GLY A 23 8.21 12.63 4.14
N PRO A 24 9.19 13.52 4.42
CA PRO A 24 9.77 14.44 3.42
C PRO A 24 10.30 13.75 2.15
N HIS A 25 10.84 12.54 2.28
CA HIS A 25 11.33 11.76 1.14
C HIS A 25 10.20 11.29 0.22
N LEU A 26 9.05 10.89 0.78
CA LEU A 26 7.88 10.49 0.00
C LEU A 26 7.21 11.71 -0.61
N GLN A 27 7.08 12.82 0.13
CA GLN A 27 6.56 14.07 -0.41
C GLN A 27 7.32 14.52 -1.66
N LYS A 28 8.67 14.49 -1.61
CA LYS A 28 9.52 14.82 -2.77
C LYS A 28 9.21 13.97 -4.00
N LYS A 29 9.08 12.66 -3.82
CA LYS A 29 8.73 11.73 -4.90
C LYS A 29 7.33 12.01 -5.45
N THR A 30 6.36 12.25 -4.57
CA THR A 30 4.98 12.57 -4.93
C THR A 30 4.89 13.85 -5.77
N PHE A 31 5.63 14.91 -5.41
CA PHE A 31 5.66 16.15 -6.20
C PHE A 31 6.28 15.96 -7.60
N SER A 32 7.29 15.11 -7.74
CA SER A 32 7.84 14.74 -9.05
C SER A 32 6.82 14.00 -9.92
N VAL A 33 6.02 13.11 -9.32
CA VAL A 33 4.93 12.41 -10.04
C VAL A 33 3.82 13.37 -10.44
N PHE A 34 3.42 14.31 -9.57
CA PHE A 34 2.42 15.33 -9.92
C PHE A 34 2.89 16.23 -11.07
N HIS A 35 4.17 16.59 -11.10
CA HIS A 35 4.73 17.42 -12.16
C HIS A 35 4.70 16.69 -13.51
N TYR A 36 5.01 15.39 -13.50
CA TYR A 36 4.96 14.54 -14.69
C TYR A 36 3.54 14.29 -15.22
N ALA A 37 2.57 14.08 -14.32
CA ALA A 37 1.19 13.82 -14.71
C ALA A 37 0.47 15.07 -15.27
N LEU A 38 0.91 16.27 -14.85
CA LEU A 38 0.35 17.54 -15.29
C LEU A 38 0.94 17.97 -16.63
N ASN A 39 0.06 18.43 -17.53
CA ASN A 39 0.48 19.13 -18.73
C ASN A 39 1.35 20.35 -18.39
N PRO A 40 2.26 20.77 -19.29
CA PRO A 40 2.95 22.04 -19.15
C PRO A 40 1.94 23.17 -18.93
N GLY A 41 2.08 23.89 -17.81
CA GLY A 41 1.15 24.94 -17.43
C GLY A 41 -0.17 24.47 -16.79
N GLY A 42 -0.36 23.17 -16.56
CA GLY A 42 -1.47 22.59 -15.78
C GLY A 42 -1.41 22.97 -14.29
N TYR A 43 -2.51 22.75 -13.58
CA TYR A 43 -2.71 23.26 -12.22
C TYR A 43 -2.69 22.15 -11.15
N LEU A 44 -2.01 22.43 -10.05
CA LEU A 44 -1.99 21.62 -8.84
C LEU A 44 -2.74 22.35 -7.72
N PHE A 45 -3.78 21.75 -7.17
CA PHE A 45 -4.58 22.28 -6.07
C PHE A 45 -4.36 21.49 -4.78
N LEU A 46 -3.75 22.13 -3.79
CA LEU A 46 -3.39 21.49 -2.52
C LEU A 46 -4.33 21.83 -1.36
N GLY A 47 -4.33 21.00 -0.32
CA GLY A 47 -4.99 21.28 0.94
C GLY A 47 -4.32 22.40 1.78
N PRO A 48 -5.01 22.95 2.79
CA PRO A 48 -4.52 24.08 3.58
C PRO A 48 -3.19 23.81 4.31
N ALA A 49 -3.02 22.58 4.79
CA ALA A 49 -1.85 22.09 5.52
C ALA A 49 -0.72 21.61 4.60
N GLU A 50 -0.91 21.69 3.27
CA GLU A 50 -0.01 21.13 2.27
C GLU A 50 0.62 22.28 1.47
N ASN A 51 1.89 22.13 1.11
CA ASN A 51 2.61 23.18 0.43
C ASN A 51 3.72 22.62 -0.47
N VAL A 52 4.06 23.40 -1.51
CA VAL A 52 5.13 23.09 -2.48
C VAL A 52 6.43 23.83 -2.13
N SER A 53 6.59 24.33 -0.90
CA SER A 53 7.65 25.29 -0.57
C SER A 53 9.05 24.72 -0.77
N THR A 54 9.19 23.40 -0.67
CA THR A 54 10.43 22.64 -0.86
C THR A 54 10.64 22.17 -2.31
N HIS A 55 9.66 22.39 -3.20
CA HIS A 55 9.63 21.91 -4.58
C HIS A 55 9.35 23.01 -5.62
N LYS A 56 9.91 24.20 -5.37
CA LYS A 56 9.75 25.39 -6.24
C LYS A 56 10.40 25.22 -7.62
N GLU A 57 11.24 24.22 -7.77
CA GLU A 57 11.85 23.81 -9.02
C GLU A 57 10.85 23.18 -10.00
N LEU A 58 9.74 22.63 -9.50
CA LEU A 58 8.71 21.94 -10.31
C LEU A 58 7.43 22.76 -10.50
N PHE A 59 7.09 23.63 -9.56
CA PHE A 59 5.83 24.38 -9.59
C PHE A 59 6.01 25.85 -9.26
N ASP A 60 5.22 26.69 -9.94
CA ASP A 60 5.02 28.10 -9.61
C ASP A 60 3.78 28.28 -8.73
N ILE A 61 3.88 29.10 -7.69
CA ILE A 61 2.73 29.39 -6.82
C ILE A 61 1.89 30.48 -7.49
N VAL A 62 0.69 30.12 -7.97
CA VAL A 62 -0.26 31.04 -8.59
C VAL A 62 -1.06 31.77 -7.51
N SER A 63 -1.50 31.04 -6.48
CA SER A 63 -2.17 31.65 -5.32
C SER A 63 -1.88 30.87 -4.05
N ALA A 64 -1.18 31.52 -3.12
CA ALA A 64 -0.95 30.95 -1.79
C ALA A 64 -2.25 30.84 -0.98
N ARG A 65 -3.21 31.77 -1.17
CA ARG A 65 -4.52 31.79 -0.50
C ARG A 65 -5.35 30.56 -0.84
N TYR A 66 -5.33 30.15 -2.10
CA TYR A 66 -6.07 28.98 -2.60
C TYR A 66 -5.18 27.75 -2.76
N ARG A 67 -3.92 27.78 -2.32
CA ARG A 67 -2.97 26.67 -2.48
C ARG A 67 -2.92 26.13 -3.92
N LEU A 68 -3.00 27.06 -4.87
CA LEU A 68 -2.99 26.78 -6.31
C LEU A 68 -1.58 27.01 -6.86
N CYS A 69 -1.05 25.98 -7.50
CA CYS A 69 0.25 25.97 -8.12
C CYS A 69 0.12 25.61 -9.61
N ARG A 70 1.05 26.06 -10.43
CA ARG A 70 1.13 25.76 -11.86
C ARG A 70 2.37 24.93 -12.13
N SER A 71 2.23 23.86 -12.90
CA SER A 71 3.33 23.02 -13.34
C SER A 71 4.27 23.83 -14.23
N LYS A 72 5.57 23.81 -13.92
CA LYS A 72 6.59 24.48 -14.74
C LYS A 72 6.81 23.72 -16.03
N GLU A 73 7.01 24.45 -17.12
CA GLU A 73 7.54 23.89 -18.35
C GLU A 73 8.96 23.37 -18.08
N THR A 74 9.11 22.06 -17.97
CA THR A 74 10.41 21.44 -18.22
C THR A 74 10.64 21.49 -19.71
N ALA A 75 11.60 22.30 -20.15
CA ALA A 75 12.07 22.32 -21.52
C ALA A 75 12.59 20.93 -21.90
N VAL A 76 11.70 20.09 -22.43
CA VAL A 76 12.10 19.07 -23.39
C VAL A 76 12.36 19.87 -24.66
N ASP A 77 13.64 20.11 -24.91
CA ASP A 77 14.15 20.85 -26.07
C ASP A 77 13.60 20.24 -27.36
N GLN A 78 12.47 20.78 -27.83
CA GLN A 78 11.95 20.55 -29.17
C GLN A 78 11.80 21.92 -29.82
N SER A 79 12.65 22.14 -30.82
CA SER A 79 12.75 23.28 -31.72
C SER A 79 13.38 24.57 -31.15
N SER A 80 14.72 24.56 -31.02
CA SER A 80 15.48 25.79 -31.27
C SER A 80 15.74 25.92 -32.77
N ASP A 81 15.07 26.90 -33.36
CA ASP A 81 15.40 27.45 -34.67
C ASP A 81 16.87 27.90 -34.66
N ARG A 82 17.62 27.45 -35.66
CA ARG A 82 19.08 27.59 -35.76
C ARG A 82 19.44 29.01 -36.16
N GLN A 83 20.15 29.73 -35.30
CA GLN A 83 21.16 30.68 -35.77
C GLN A 83 22.58 30.15 -35.45
N PRO A 84 23.49 30.06 -36.43
CA PRO A 84 24.83 29.57 -36.20
C PRO A 84 25.76 30.71 -35.75
N SER A 85 26.51 30.49 -34.68
CA SER A 85 27.79 31.17 -34.45
C SER A 85 28.86 30.13 -34.09
N PRO A 86 30.06 30.19 -34.70
CA PRO A 86 31.04 29.13 -34.57
C PRO A 86 32.05 29.44 -33.46
N ILE A 87 32.22 28.54 -32.50
CA ILE A 87 33.47 28.44 -31.72
C ILE A 87 33.79 26.96 -31.49
N PRO A 88 35.01 26.48 -31.80
CA PRO A 88 35.35 25.07 -31.76
C PRO A 88 35.96 24.64 -30.42
N SER A 89 35.63 23.40 -30.03
CA SER A 89 36.47 22.47 -29.24
C SER A 89 36.74 22.87 -27.78
N THR A 90 36.81 22.03 -26.76
CA THR A 90 37.17 20.62 -26.58
C THR A 90 36.62 20.22 -25.20
N GLY A 91 36.27 18.95 -25.00
CA GLY A 91 36.01 18.43 -23.66
C GLY A 91 35.05 17.26 -23.63
N LYS A 92 35.61 16.05 -23.65
CA LYS A 92 34.90 14.82 -23.30
C LYS A 92 34.15 15.03 -21.98
N ARG A 93 32.81 14.99 -22.01
CA ARG A 93 32.00 14.68 -20.83
C ARG A 93 31.29 13.37 -21.07
N SER A 94 31.64 12.43 -20.19
CA SER A 94 31.05 11.12 -20.02
C SER A 94 29.53 11.21 -20.15
N ARG A 95 28.94 10.35 -20.97
CA ARG A 95 27.52 10.03 -20.89
C ARG A 95 27.29 9.46 -19.48
N SER A 96 26.78 10.29 -18.57
CA SER A 96 26.19 9.80 -17.34
C SER A 96 24.76 9.41 -17.67
N ASP A 97 24.49 8.12 -17.55
CA ASP A 97 23.18 7.49 -17.68
C ASP A 97 22.10 8.28 -16.91
N LEU A 98 21.07 8.72 -17.63
CA LEU A 98 19.82 9.19 -17.03
C LEU A 98 19.15 7.99 -16.36
N PRO A 99 18.68 8.09 -15.10
CA PRO A 99 17.98 6.99 -14.46
C PRO A 99 16.63 6.83 -15.13
N ALA A 100 16.48 5.80 -15.96
CA ALA A 100 15.18 5.34 -16.39
C ALA A 100 14.34 5.11 -15.13
N THR A 101 13.32 5.95 -14.92
CA THR A 101 12.42 5.80 -13.78
C THR A 101 11.56 4.59 -14.09
N ASP A 102 11.94 3.49 -13.45
CA ASP A 102 11.46 2.14 -13.69
C ASP A 102 9.95 2.08 -13.42
N THR A 103 9.12 1.96 -14.47
CA THR A 103 7.65 1.84 -14.38
C THR A 103 7.20 0.70 -13.46
N LYS A 104 8.10 -0.27 -13.23
CA LYS A 104 7.98 -1.31 -12.21
C LYS A 104 7.81 -0.75 -10.79
N GLN A 105 8.41 0.40 -10.48
CA GLN A 105 8.33 1.04 -9.16
C GLN A 105 6.97 1.68 -8.89
N LEU A 106 6.30 2.28 -9.88
CA LEU A 106 4.96 2.84 -9.69
C LEU A 106 3.91 1.73 -9.50
N GLY A 107 4.04 0.64 -10.26
CA GLY A 107 3.23 -0.57 -10.05
C GLY A 107 3.39 -1.12 -8.64
N GLN A 108 4.63 -1.26 -8.16
CA GLN A 108 4.94 -1.72 -6.80
C GLN A 108 4.37 -0.79 -5.72
N ILE A 109 4.41 0.54 -5.92
CA ILE A 109 3.85 1.49 -4.95
C ILE A 109 2.32 1.43 -4.93
N THR A 110 1.68 1.35 -6.10
CA THR A 110 0.21 1.27 -6.20
C THR A 110 -0.31 -0.05 -5.63
N GLU A 111 0.34 -1.15 -5.98
CA GLU A 111 0.06 -2.47 -5.42
C GLU A 111 0.20 -2.45 -3.90
N ARG A 112 1.26 -1.82 -3.37
CA ARG A 112 1.44 -1.66 -1.93
C ARG A 112 0.31 -0.87 -1.25
N ILE A 113 -0.12 0.25 -1.84
CA ILE A 113 -1.25 1.04 -1.31
C ILE A 113 -2.54 0.22 -1.32
N LEU A 114 -2.81 -0.50 -2.41
CA LEU A 114 -3.99 -1.37 -2.50
C LEU A 114 -3.95 -2.50 -1.45
N LEU A 115 -2.77 -3.10 -1.25
CA LEU A 115 -2.55 -4.12 -0.23
C LEU A 115 -2.68 -3.58 1.20
N ASP A 116 -2.26 -2.35 1.44
CA ASP A 116 -2.32 -1.75 2.78
C ASP A 116 -3.73 -1.27 3.14
N GLU A 117 -4.40 -0.57 2.23
CA GLU A 117 -5.69 0.09 2.50
C GLU A 117 -6.90 -0.80 2.22
N PHE A 118 -6.86 -1.59 1.14
CA PHE A 118 -8.06 -2.25 0.62
C PHE A 118 -8.01 -3.77 0.69
N ALA A 119 -6.83 -4.37 0.80
CA ALA A 119 -6.73 -5.82 0.94
C ALA A 119 -7.17 -6.28 2.34
N PRO A 120 -7.79 -7.47 2.43
CA PRO A 120 -7.97 -8.15 3.70
C PRO A 120 -6.67 -8.26 4.46
N LYS A 121 -6.71 -8.22 5.80
CA LYS A 121 -5.48 -8.28 6.60
C LYS A 121 -4.90 -9.67 6.54
N TYR A 122 -3.59 -9.80 6.34
CA TYR A 122 -2.95 -11.08 6.12
C TYR A 122 -1.57 -11.21 6.77
N ALA A 123 -1.15 -12.45 6.97
CA ALA A 123 0.17 -12.83 7.46
C ALA A 123 0.73 -13.94 6.57
N VAL A 124 2.04 -13.94 6.32
CA VAL A 124 2.74 -15.07 5.69
C VAL A 124 3.50 -15.81 6.78
N ILE A 125 3.30 -17.13 6.84
CA ILE A 125 3.94 -18.02 7.80
C ILE A 125 4.66 -19.15 7.05
N ASN A 126 5.67 -19.72 7.67
CA ASN A 126 6.24 -20.99 7.22
C ASN A 126 5.37 -22.19 7.69
N GLU A 127 5.79 -23.41 7.36
CA GLU A 127 5.11 -24.65 7.79
C GLU A 127 4.99 -24.81 9.31
N THR A 128 5.96 -24.28 10.08
CA THR A 128 5.96 -24.35 11.55
C THR A 128 4.99 -23.34 12.17
N GLY A 129 4.48 -22.37 11.41
CA GLY A 129 3.60 -21.32 11.88
C GLY A 129 4.31 -20.06 12.38
N ASP A 130 5.61 -19.94 12.13
CA ASP A 130 6.39 -18.73 12.37
C ASP A 130 6.13 -17.69 11.29
N VAL A 131 5.82 -16.48 11.72
CA VAL A 131 5.51 -15.34 10.86
C VAL A 131 6.76 -14.84 10.16
N GLN A 132 6.70 -14.82 8.83
CA GLN A 132 7.70 -14.25 7.92
C GLN A 132 7.32 -12.82 7.49
N TYR A 133 6.02 -12.53 7.40
CA TYR A 133 5.51 -11.22 6.98
C TYR A 133 4.13 -10.93 7.58
N LEU A 134 3.85 -9.65 7.86
CA LEU A 134 2.56 -9.15 8.31
C LEU A 134 2.12 -7.97 7.45
N SER A 135 0.85 -7.95 7.04
CA SER A 135 0.24 -6.76 6.43
C SER A 135 -0.01 -5.67 7.49
N SER A 136 -0.20 -4.43 7.05
CA SER A 136 -0.65 -3.35 7.95
C SER A 136 -2.02 -3.66 8.56
N GLY A 137 -2.26 -3.30 9.82
CA GLY A 137 -3.57 -3.45 10.49
C GLY A 137 -3.91 -4.84 11.04
N VAL A 138 -2.95 -5.78 11.08
CA VAL A 138 -3.14 -7.12 11.68
C VAL A 138 -3.22 -7.09 13.21
N ASP A 139 -2.87 -5.98 13.85
CA ASP A 139 -2.95 -5.75 15.31
C ASP A 139 -4.38 -5.88 15.87
N ARG A 140 -5.40 -5.74 15.00
CA ARG A 140 -6.78 -6.10 15.34
C ARG A 140 -6.94 -7.58 15.66
N TYR A 141 -6.15 -8.47 15.05
CA TYR A 141 -6.24 -9.93 15.21
C TYR A 141 -5.10 -10.52 16.03
N LEU A 142 -3.94 -9.85 16.03
CA LEU A 142 -2.71 -10.28 16.67
C LEU A 142 -2.31 -9.32 17.79
N GLU A 143 -1.88 -9.85 18.93
CA GLU A 143 -1.39 -9.13 20.08
C GLU A 143 -0.05 -9.71 20.55
N TYR A 144 0.96 -8.86 20.70
CA TYR A 144 2.21 -9.26 21.32
C TYR A 144 2.04 -9.27 22.84
N SER A 145 2.25 -10.44 23.45
CA SER A 145 2.28 -10.52 24.91
C SER A 145 3.59 -9.91 25.42
N PRO A 146 3.56 -8.95 26.37
CA PRO A 146 4.79 -8.39 26.94
C PRO A 146 5.61 -9.50 27.64
N GLY A 147 6.92 -9.51 27.40
CA GLY A 147 7.87 -10.40 28.07
C GLY A 147 8.48 -11.50 27.17
N ASN A 148 7.66 -12.22 26.39
CA ASN A 148 8.14 -13.27 25.49
C ASN A 148 7.88 -12.91 24.03
N PHE A 149 8.93 -12.49 23.33
CA PHE A 149 8.88 -12.32 21.87
C PHE A 149 8.67 -13.70 21.23
N SER A 150 7.54 -13.87 20.55
CA SER A 150 7.26 -15.06 19.74
C SER A 150 6.90 -14.62 18.33
N SER A 151 7.49 -15.27 17.34
CA SER A 151 7.12 -15.16 15.93
C SER A 151 5.92 -16.03 15.56
N HIS A 152 5.51 -16.95 16.44
CA HIS A 152 4.53 -17.98 16.07
C HIS A 152 3.10 -17.40 16.05
N ILE A 153 2.41 -17.51 14.92
CA ILE A 153 1.11 -16.86 14.65
C ILE A 153 0.04 -17.19 15.70
N VAL A 154 -0.07 -18.47 16.11
CA VAL A 154 -1.02 -18.90 17.16
C VAL A 154 -0.73 -18.27 18.53
N ARG A 155 0.55 -18.03 18.86
CA ARG A 155 0.93 -17.45 20.16
C ARG A 155 0.63 -15.96 20.22
N ILE A 156 0.85 -15.27 19.11
CA ILE A 156 0.56 -13.85 18.97
C ILE A 156 -0.89 -13.59 18.55
N ALA A 157 -1.70 -14.59 18.26
CA ALA A 157 -3.12 -14.39 17.97
C ALA A 157 -3.90 -14.04 19.25
N ARG A 158 -4.91 -13.15 19.12
CA ARG A 158 -5.86 -12.89 20.20
C ARG A 158 -6.53 -14.17 20.68
N ARG A 159 -6.83 -14.24 21.97
CA ARG A 159 -7.32 -15.47 22.65
C ARG A 159 -8.41 -16.24 21.88
N GLY A 160 -9.41 -15.54 21.33
CA GLY A 160 -10.54 -16.16 20.63
C GLY A 160 -10.21 -16.76 19.25
N LEU A 161 -9.04 -16.48 18.69
CA LEU A 161 -8.59 -17.05 17.42
C LEU A 161 -7.69 -18.29 17.60
N ARG A 162 -7.04 -18.45 18.76
CA ARG A 162 -5.92 -19.41 18.94
C ARG A 162 -6.29 -20.86 18.63
N ALA A 163 -7.41 -21.34 19.17
CA ALA A 163 -7.83 -22.73 19.01
C ALA A 163 -8.17 -23.06 17.54
N GLY A 164 -8.98 -22.20 16.92
CA GLY A 164 -9.36 -22.39 15.52
C GLY A 164 -8.21 -22.19 14.55
N LEU A 165 -7.32 -21.23 14.80
CA LEU A 165 -6.13 -21.02 13.98
C LEU A 165 -5.17 -22.22 14.06
N ARG A 166 -4.99 -22.82 15.24
CA ARG A 166 -4.20 -24.05 15.40
C ARG A 166 -4.82 -25.21 14.62
N ALA A 167 -6.13 -25.39 14.70
CA ALA A 167 -6.83 -26.45 13.97
C ALA A 167 -6.70 -26.24 12.44
N ALA A 168 -6.95 -25.02 11.96
CA ALA A 168 -6.85 -24.68 10.55
C ALA A 168 -5.42 -24.85 10.02
N LEU A 169 -4.40 -24.48 10.81
CA LEU A 169 -3.00 -24.63 10.41
C LEU A 169 -2.61 -26.11 10.29
N ASN A 170 -3.01 -26.94 11.26
CA ASN A 170 -2.76 -28.38 11.20
C ASN A 170 -3.47 -29.01 9.98
N GLU A 171 -4.70 -28.60 9.69
CA GLU A 171 -5.43 -29.07 8.52
C GLU A 171 -4.76 -28.63 7.21
N ALA A 172 -4.35 -27.36 7.12
CA ALA A 172 -3.68 -26.82 5.93
C ALA A 172 -2.35 -27.55 5.66
N ASN A 173 -1.56 -27.80 6.70
CA ASN A 173 -0.30 -28.55 6.61
C ASN A 173 -0.52 -30.00 6.14
N ASN A 174 -1.54 -30.68 6.68
CA ASN A 174 -1.81 -32.08 6.35
C ASN A 174 -2.43 -32.25 4.95
N ALA A 175 -3.37 -31.38 4.60
CA ALA A 175 -4.15 -31.51 3.38
C ALA A 175 -3.56 -30.74 2.18
N ARG A 176 -2.56 -29.87 2.42
CA ARG A 176 -1.92 -28.98 1.42
C ARG A 176 -2.94 -28.26 0.52
N ARG A 177 -4.07 -27.85 1.11
CA ARG A 177 -5.17 -27.18 0.42
C ARG A 177 -5.61 -25.94 1.19
N ARG A 178 -6.35 -25.06 0.51
CA ARG A 178 -7.00 -23.93 1.17
C ARG A 178 -7.96 -24.44 2.26
N VAL A 179 -7.84 -23.87 3.45
CA VAL A 179 -8.74 -24.10 4.60
C VAL A 179 -9.41 -22.78 4.98
N ILE A 180 -10.71 -22.80 5.24
CA ILE A 180 -11.51 -21.63 5.64
C ILE A 180 -12.23 -21.97 6.94
N THR A 181 -12.13 -21.09 7.93
CA THR A 181 -12.81 -21.22 9.23
C THR A 181 -13.49 -19.90 9.60
N ASP A 182 -14.81 -19.91 9.78
CA ASP A 182 -15.64 -18.73 10.04
C ASP A 182 -16.26 -18.70 11.46
N ALA A 183 -15.99 -19.73 12.26
CA ALA A 183 -16.49 -19.91 13.61
C ALA A 183 -15.63 -19.20 14.68
N LEU A 184 -14.75 -18.27 14.28
CA LEU A 184 -13.85 -17.59 15.21
C LEU A 184 -14.41 -16.23 15.62
N SER A 185 -14.04 -15.79 16.82
CA SER A 185 -14.49 -14.50 17.34
C SER A 185 -13.45 -13.86 18.23
N ILE A 186 -13.34 -12.54 18.16
CA ILE A 186 -12.49 -11.74 19.05
C ILE A 186 -13.35 -10.79 19.88
N ALA A 187 -12.94 -10.56 21.13
CA ALA A 187 -13.48 -9.49 21.93
C ALA A 187 -12.86 -8.16 21.45
N THR A 188 -13.73 -7.18 21.21
CA THR A 188 -13.38 -5.80 20.85
C THR A 188 -14.10 -4.86 21.78
N ASP A 189 -13.71 -3.59 21.81
CA ASP A 189 -14.37 -2.56 22.62
C ASP A 189 -15.86 -2.39 22.25
N GLN A 190 -16.24 -2.74 21.02
CA GLN A 190 -17.61 -2.64 20.50
C GLN A 190 -18.44 -3.91 20.71
N GLY A 191 -17.85 -4.98 21.23
CA GLY A 191 -18.48 -6.28 21.42
C GLY A 191 -17.68 -7.43 20.80
N VAL A 192 -18.37 -8.53 20.50
CA VAL A 192 -17.78 -9.73 19.90
C VAL A 192 -17.81 -9.60 18.38
N GLN A 193 -16.63 -9.51 17.76
CA GLN A 193 -16.47 -9.52 16.31
C GLN A 193 -16.25 -10.95 15.84
N ARG A 194 -17.05 -11.43 14.88
CA ARG A 194 -16.78 -12.69 14.19
C ARG A 194 -15.69 -12.50 13.15
N VAL A 195 -14.80 -13.48 13.04
CA VAL A 195 -13.65 -13.42 12.14
C VAL A 195 -13.60 -14.70 11.31
N MET A 196 -13.52 -14.54 10.00
CA MET A 196 -13.14 -15.59 9.07
C MET A 196 -11.63 -15.61 8.93
N VAL A 197 -11.06 -16.80 9.05
CA VAL A 197 -9.66 -17.06 8.78
C VAL A 197 -9.55 -18.00 7.59
N THR A 198 -8.79 -17.60 6.59
CA THR A 198 -8.44 -18.44 5.44
C THR A 198 -6.95 -18.73 5.46
N ILE A 199 -6.56 -20.00 5.41
CA ILE A 199 -5.16 -20.41 5.25
C ILE A 199 -5.00 -20.96 3.84
N GLN A 200 -4.18 -20.27 3.04
CA GLN A 200 -3.88 -20.62 1.67
C GLN A 200 -2.41 -21.05 1.57
N PRO A 201 -2.13 -22.32 1.24
CA PRO A 201 -0.78 -22.74 0.87
C PRO A 201 -0.28 -21.94 -0.34
N MET A 202 0.98 -21.52 -0.29
CA MET A 202 1.68 -20.82 -1.36
C MET A 202 2.75 -21.77 -1.93
N PRO A 203 2.42 -22.55 -2.99
CA PRO A 203 3.42 -23.36 -3.67
C PRO A 203 4.37 -22.43 -4.43
N GLU A 204 5.64 -22.38 -4.05
CA GLU A 204 6.66 -21.71 -4.87
C GLU A 204 7.03 -22.57 -6.08
N LEU A 205 7.24 -21.92 -7.24
CA LEU A 205 8.08 -22.48 -8.29
C LEU A 205 9.55 -22.37 -7.83
N GLY A 206 10.06 -23.39 -7.15
CA GLY A 206 11.50 -23.65 -7.12
C GLY A 206 12.25 -23.50 -5.78
N ALA A 207 11.62 -23.27 -4.64
CA ALA A 207 12.31 -23.37 -3.35
C ALA A 207 11.50 -24.08 -2.25
N ASP A 208 12.27 -24.69 -1.33
CA ASP A 208 11.93 -25.83 -0.46
C ASP A 208 11.17 -25.46 0.82
N ALA A 209 10.51 -24.30 0.86
CA ALA A 209 9.76 -23.84 2.04
C ALA A 209 8.29 -23.67 1.68
N ALA A 210 7.41 -24.58 2.14
CA ALA A 210 5.98 -24.38 1.93
C ALA A 210 5.49 -23.23 2.84
N LEU A 211 5.27 -22.08 2.21
CA LEU A 211 4.69 -20.93 2.88
C LEU A 211 3.17 -21.08 2.91
N HIS A 212 2.55 -20.48 3.92
CA HIS A 212 1.12 -20.32 4.01
C HIS A 212 0.77 -18.84 4.17
N MET A 213 -0.21 -18.38 3.41
CA MET A 213 -0.83 -17.08 3.61
C MET A 213 -2.07 -17.26 4.49
N VAL A 214 -2.09 -16.58 5.63
CA VAL A 214 -3.22 -16.52 6.56
C VAL A 214 -3.93 -15.19 6.36
N VAL A 215 -5.21 -15.22 5.99
CA VAL A 215 -6.04 -14.04 5.75
C VAL A 215 -7.11 -13.94 6.83
N PHE A 216 -7.28 -12.76 7.40
CA PHE A 216 -8.25 -12.43 8.44
C PHE A 216 -9.29 -11.46 7.88
N GLN A 217 -10.58 -11.78 8.06
CA GLN A 217 -11.70 -10.96 7.61
C GLN A 217 -12.78 -10.88 8.69
N ASP A 218 -13.22 -9.67 9.00
CA ASP A 218 -14.37 -9.46 9.88
C ASP A 218 -15.67 -9.88 9.17
N ILE A 219 -16.47 -10.73 9.82
CA ILE A 219 -17.81 -11.12 9.34
C ILE A 219 -18.86 -10.28 10.05
N GLY A 220 -19.46 -9.36 9.31
CA GLY A 220 -20.52 -8.47 9.82
C GLY A 220 -20.02 -7.51 10.90
N LEU A 221 -20.96 -6.80 11.53
CA LEU A 221 -20.67 -5.86 12.61
C LEU A 221 -20.48 -6.59 13.95
N PRO A 222 -19.70 -6.02 14.89
CA PRO A 222 -19.57 -6.56 16.24
C PRO A 222 -20.94 -6.69 16.92
N LYS A 223 -21.22 -7.86 17.49
CA LYS A 223 -22.42 -8.08 18.29
C LYS A 223 -22.11 -7.81 19.76
N ARG A 224 -22.91 -6.98 20.44
CA ARG A 224 -22.77 -6.78 21.88
C ARG A 224 -23.06 -8.10 22.61
N ALA A 225 -22.23 -8.41 23.63
CA ALA A 225 -22.44 -9.57 24.48
C ALA A 225 -23.82 -9.47 25.14
N GLY A 226 -24.77 -10.28 24.65
CA GLY A 226 -26.19 -10.22 25.03
C GLY A 226 -27.19 -10.38 23.88
N GLN A 227 -26.78 -10.27 22.61
CA GLN A 227 -27.66 -10.47 21.44
C GLN A 227 -27.45 -11.82 20.73
N SER A 228 -27.32 -12.90 21.51
CA SER A 228 -27.24 -14.26 20.98
C SER A 228 -28.40 -15.10 21.51
N ALA A 229 -29.61 -14.85 21.01
CA ALA A 229 -30.72 -15.84 20.91
C ALA A 229 -32.02 -15.18 20.42
N THR A 230 -32.20 -14.89 19.12
CA THR A 230 -33.55 -14.75 18.54
C THR A 230 -33.66 -14.85 17.01
N GLU A 231 -32.72 -15.50 16.31
CA GLU A 231 -32.87 -15.80 14.87
C GLU A 231 -32.70 -17.30 14.59
N ALA A 232 -33.56 -18.09 15.23
CA ALA A 232 -33.81 -19.48 14.85
C ALA A 232 -35.28 -19.79 15.20
N GLY A 233 -36.20 -19.36 14.32
CA GLY A 233 -37.62 -19.67 14.45
C GLY A 233 -38.55 -18.59 13.90
N ALA A 234 -38.64 -18.49 12.57
CA ALA A 234 -39.85 -18.08 11.83
C ALA A 234 -39.53 -17.98 10.34
N ASN A 235 -39.65 -19.09 9.61
CA ASN A 235 -40.72 -19.37 8.65
C ASN A 235 -40.37 -20.63 7.83
#